data_AF-A0A5M4FDV0-F1
#
_entry.id   AF-A0A5M4FDV0-F1
#
_cell.length_a   1.000
_cell.length_b   1.000
_cell.length_c   1.000
_cell.angle_alpha   90.00
_cell.angle_beta   90.00
_cell.angle_gamma   90.00
#
_symmetry.space_group_name_H-M   'P 1'
#
loop_
_entity.id
_entity.type
_entity.pdbx_description
1 polymer ?
#
loop_
_entity_poly.entity_id
_entity_poly.type
_entity_poly.pdbx_seq_one_letter_code
_entity_poly.pdbx_strand_id
1 'polypeptide(L)'
;MRRSLPLGIYRPGSTIWHRIPAGPKLGLVVLASIAVVALRGPWPCVAALGVALGISLWARVPPQVVWRGLRPFLLVVAILGAFQWWQRGWPVAVEVVATTVALVVVATTFTATTPTDRLLDAIVRGLGPFRRIGVRPEKVALAFSLMITAIPAIFEIAHETREAAKARGLERSVRANLSPMAIRTVAHAYETGAALHARGIGDD
;
A
#
# COMPACT_ATOMS: atom_id res chain seq x y z
N MET A 1 -9.21 13.57 -19.09
CA MET A 1 -9.27 14.18 -17.74
C MET A 1 -8.85 13.15 -16.69
N ARG A 2 -7.60 13.17 -16.25
CA ARG A 2 -7.12 12.32 -15.14
C ARG A 2 -7.60 12.95 -13.83
N ARG A 3 -8.80 12.59 -13.38
CA ARG A 3 -9.27 12.95 -12.02
C ARG A 3 -8.40 12.18 -11.03
N SER A 4 -7.53 12.90 -10.34
CA SER A 4 -6.74 12.42 -9.21
C SER A 4 -7.68 11.96 -8.10
N LEU A 5 -7.87 10.63 -8.02
CA LEU A 5 -8.50 9.98 -6.87
C LEU A 5 -7.72 10.32 -5.60
N PRO A 6 -8.38 10.79 -4.53
CA PRO A 6 -7.74 11.06 -3.23
C PRO A 6 -7.45 9.76 -2.43
N LEU A 7 -7.19 8.64 -3.10
CA LEU A 7 -7.01 7.32 -2.48
C LEU A 7 -5.55 6.86 -2.40
N GLY A 8 -4.62 7.81 -2.35
CA GLY A 8 -3.20 7.48 -2.24
C GLY A 8 -2.41 8.56 -1.52
N ILE A 9 -1.63 8.14 -0.52
CA ILE A 9 -0.54 8.90 0.10
C ILE A 9 0.59 9.18 -0.93
N TYR A 10 0.49 8.61 -2.13
CA TYR A 10 1.43 8.83 -3.22
C TYR A 10 1.50 10.31 -3.61
N ARG A 11 2.68 10.90 -3.45
CA ARG A 11 2.99 12.22 -3.99
C ARG A 11 3.84 12.07 -5.25
N PRO A 12 3.41 12.62 -6.39
CA PRO A 12 4.23 12.61 -7.59
C PRO A 12 5.48 13.47 -7.37
N GLY A 13 6.65 12.82 -7.28
CA GLY A 13 7.97 13.46 -7.27
C GLY A 13 8.71 13.27 -8.60
N SER A 14 9.66 14.16 -8.89
CA SER A 14 10.45 14.18 -10.14
C SER A 14 11.83 13.52 -10.04
N THR A 15 12.14 12.85 -8.93
CA THR A 15 13.49 12.31 -8.64
C THR A 15 13.79 11.04 -9.45
N ILE A 16 15.08 10.72 -9.66
CA ILE A 16 15.56 9.52 -10.38
C ILE A 16 14.92 8.22 -9.82
N TRP A 17 14.66 8.17 -8.51
CA TRP A 17 13.92 7.09 -7.83
C TRP A 17 12.46 6.90 -8.23
N HIS A 18 11.84 7.91 -8.84
CA HIS A 18 10.50 7.83 -9.42
C HIS A 18 10.51 7.30 -10.85
N ARG A 19 11.69 7.19 -11.48
CA ARG A 19 11.85 6.66 -12.85
C ARG A 19 12.21 5.18 -12.86
N ILE A 20 12.68 4.63 -11.74
CA ILE A 20 12.97 3.19 -11.63
C ILE A 20 11.64 2.41 -11.65
N PRO A 21 11.51 1.35 -12.47
CA PRO A 21 10.33 0.49 -12.48
C PRO A 21 10.11 -0.15 -11.09
N ALA A 22 8.85 -0.34 -10.71
CA ALA A 22 8.50 -0.78 -9.35
C ALA A 22 9.04 -2.17 -8.99
N GLY A 23 9.27 -3.05 -9.97
CA GLY A 23 9.83 -4.40 -9.75
C GLY A 23 11.22 -4.40 -9.10
N PRO A 24 12.26 -3.84 -9.75
CA PRO A 24 13.60 -3.74 -9.13
C PRO A 24 13.60 -2.97 -7.81
N LYS A 25 12.73 -1.96 -7.67
CA LYS A 25 12.59 -1.18 -6.44
C LYS A 25 12.03 -2.01 -5.29
N LEU A 26 11.02 -2.85 -5.55
CA LEU A 26 10.52 -3.84 -4.61
C LEU A 26 11.63 -4.80 -4.20
N GLY A 27 12.38 -5.35 -5.17
CA GLY A 27 13.50 -6.23 -4.89
C GLY A 27 14.56 -5.59 -3.99
N LEU A 28 14.91 -4.33 -4.26
CA LEU A 28 15.85 -3.57 -3.44
C LEU A 28 15.33 -3.34 -2.02
N VAL A 29 14.05 -3.01 -1.87
CA VAL A 29 13.42 -2.81 -0.55
C VAL A 29 13.36 -4.11 0.24
N VAL A 30 13.04 -5.23 -0.41
CA VAL A 30 13.07 -6.55 0.20
C VAL A 30 14.49 -6.91 0.63
N LEU A 31 15.48 -6.73 -0.25
CA LEU A 31 16.89 -6.98 0.07
C LEU A 31 17.38 -6.09 1.21
N ALA A 32 17.04 -4.80 1.21
CA ALA A 32 17.38 -3.88 2.28
C ALA A 32 16.72 -4.28 3.60
N SER A 33 15.45 -4.71 3.57
CA SER A 33 14.74 -5.19 4.76
C SER A 33 15.38 -6.46 5.32
N ILE A 34 15.73 -7.41 4.45
CA ILE A 34 16.45 -8.63 4.84
C ILE A 34 17.82 -8.27 5.43
N ALA A 35 18.56 -7.37 4.80
CA ALA A 35 19.87 -6.93 5.29
C ALA A 35 19.76 -6.28 6.68
N VAL A 36 18.80 -5.37 6.89
CA VAL A 36 18.54 -4.72 8.19
C VAL A 36 18.26 -5.76 9.29
N VAL A 37 17.48 -6.80 8.98
CA VAL A 37 17.11 -7.86 9.94
C VAL A 37 18.25 -8.87 10.16
N ALA A 38 19.11 -9.09 9.17
CA ALA A 38 20.23 -10.02 9.28
C ALA A 38 21.37 -9.49 10.15
N LEU A 39 21.49 -8.18 10.29
CA LEU A 39 22.47 -7.53 11.16
C LEU A 39 22.15 -7.81 12.63
N ARG A 40 23.18 -8.11 13.42
CA ARG A 40 23.08 -8.34 14.85
C ARG A 40 23.95 -7.35 15.62
N GLY A 41 23.46 -6.91 16.77
CA GLY A 41 24.16 -5.99 17.65
C GLY A 41 23.77 -4.52 17.45
N PRO A 42 24.06 -3.66 18.44
CA PRO A 42 23.54 -2.29 18.49
C PRO A 42 24.13 -1.39 17.40
N TRP A 43 25.44 -1.48 17.13
CA TRP A 43 26.12 -0.61 16.18
C TRP A 43 25.69 -0.85 14.72
N PRO A 44 25.62 -2.10 14.22
CA PRO A 44 25.14 -2.37 12.87
C PRO A 44 23.69 -1.92 12.65
N CYS A 45 22.80 -2.10 13.64
CA CYS A 45 21.39 -1.68 13.51
C CYS A 45 21.24 -0.15 13.48
N VAL A 46 22.04 0.58 14.27
CA VAL A 46 22.08 2.04 14.20
C VAL A 46 22.65 2.52 12.86
N ALA A 47 23.71 1.88 12.35
CA ALA A 47 24.24 2.18 11.03
C ALA A 47 23.21 1.91 9.92
N ALA A 48 22.48 0.80 10.01
CA ALA A 48 21.42 0.45 9.07
C ALA A 48 20.26 1.46 9.09
N LEU A 49 19.89 1.96 10.28
CA LEU A 49 18.93 3.06 10.42
C LEU A 49 19.45 4.34 9.73
N GLY A 50 20.73 4.68 9.92
CA GLY A 50 21.37 5.81 9.25
C GLY A 50 21.33 5.67 7.72
N VAL A 51 21.61 4.48 7.19
CA VAL A 51 21.50 4.17 5.75
C VAL A 51 20.05 4.30 5.27
N ALA A 52 19.07 3.77 6.01
CA ALA A 52 17.65 3.89 5.67
C ALA A 52 17.19 5.36 5.59
N LEU A 53 17.61 6.18 6.55
CA LEU A 53 17.36 7.63 6.52
C LEU A 53 18.08 8.30 5.34
N GLY A 54 19.33 7.93 5.06
CA GLY A 54 20.08 8.41 3.90
C GLY A 54 19.39 8.10 2.58
N ILE A 55 18.85 6.89 2.41
CA ILE A 55 18.04 6.51 1.24
C ILE A 55 16.76 7.35 1.17
N SER A 56 16.09 7.56 2.30
CA SER A 56 14.87 8.38 2.36
C SER A 56 15.13 9.84 1.93
N LEU A 57 16.24 10.42 2.39
CA LEU A 57 16.71 11.74 1.99
C LEU A 57 17.11 11.79 0.51
N TRP A 58 17.83 10.77 0.03
CA TRP A 58 18.22 10.68 -1.38
C TRP A 58 17.00 10.52 -2.31
N ALA A 59 15.96 9.82 -1.85
CA ALA A 59 14.67 9.71 -2.50
C ALA A 59 13.79 10.97 -2.39
N ARG A 60 14.28 12.02 -1.69
CA ARG A 60 13.61 13.30 -1.43
C ARG A 60 12.24 13.15 -0.78
N VAL A 61 12.09 12.17 0.10
CA VAL A 61 10.88 12.01 0.89
C VAL A 61 10.86 13.11 1.96
N PRO A 62 9.79 13.93 2.04
CA PRO A 62 9.73 14.97 3.05
C PRO A 62 9.71 14.32 4.45
N PRO A 63 10.46 14.86 5.42
CA PRO A 63 10.57 14.28 6.76
C PRO A 63 9.22 14.19 7.48
N GLN A 64 8.26 15.03 7.09
CA GLN A 64 6.87 14.98 7.56
C GLN A 64 6.17 13.65 7.23
N VAL A 65 6.46 13.03 6.08
CA VAL A 65 5.88 11.74 5.69
C VAL A 65 6.46 10.61 6.52
N VAL A 66 7.78 10.63 6.72
CA VAL A 66 8.48 9.67 7.60
C VAL A 66 7.96 9.77 9.02
N TRP A 67 7.84 11.00 9.56
CA TRP A 67 7.30 11.23 10.89
C TRP A 67 5.85 10.76 11.04
N ARG A 68 5.00 11.02 10.04
CA ARG A 68 3.60 10.59 10.07
C ARG A 68 3.46 9.07 10.00
N GLY A 69 4.36 8.41 9.27
CA GLY A 69 4.46 6.96 9.23
C GLY A 69 4.99 6.36 10.53
N LEU A 70 5.93 7.03 11.21
CA LEU A 70 6.51 6.55 12.46
C LEU A 70 5.60 6.77 13.68
N ARG A 71 4.80 7.85 13.68
CA ARG A 71 3.92 8.24 14.78
C ARG A 71 3.06 7.11 15.38
N PRO A 72 2.34 6.28 14.59
CA PRO A 72 1.56 5.17 15.17
C PRO A 72 2.43 4.09 15.82
N PHE A 73 3.68 3.93 15.37
CA PHE A 73 4.60 2.93 15.90
C PHE A 73 5.40 3.41 17.11
N LEU A 74 5.48 4.72 17.38
CA LEU A 74 6.27 5.26 18.50
C LEU A 74 5.87 4.65 19.84
N LEU A 75 4.57 4.45 20.09
CA LEU A 75 4.09 3.83 21.32
C LEU A 75 4.59 2.38 21.45
N VAL A 76 4.48 1.62 20.36
CA VAL A 76 4.90 0.21 20.30
C VAL A 76 6.40 0.09 20.47
N VAL A 77 7.17 0.93 19.78
CA VAL A 77 8.64 0.97 19.85
C VAL A 77 9.12 1.39 21.24
N ALA A 78 8.45 2.34 21.88
CA ALA A 78 8.79 2.77 23.24
C ALA A 78 8.56 1.65 24.27
N ILE A 79 7.41 0.97 24.21
CA ILE A 79 7.10 -0.15 25.10
C ILE A 79 8.08 -1.30 24.87
N LEU A 80 8.32 -1.68 23.61
CA LEU A 80 9.28 -2.74 23.26
C LEU A 80 10.69 -2.40 23.72
N GLY A 81 11.15 -1.17 23.48
CA GLY A 81 12.47 -0.71 23.90
C GLY A 81 12.64 -0.75 25.41
N ALA A 82 11.66 -0.25 26.17
CA ALA A 82 11.68 -0.28 27.63
C ALA A 82 11.70 -1.72 28.16
N PHE A 83 10.87 -2.59 27.60
CA PHE A 83 10.80 -4.00 27.98
C PHE A 83 12.12 -4.74 27.69
N GLN A 84 12.70 -4.53 26.51
CA GLN A 84 13.96 -5.17 26.13
C GLN A 84 15.13 -4.65 26.94
N TRP A 85 15.12 -3.36 27.29
CA TRP A 85 16.14 -2.79 28.17
C TRP A 85 16.08 -3.44 29.54
N TRP A 86 14.88 -3.59 30.11
CA TRP A 86 14.70 -4.23 31.40
C TRP A 86 15.12 -5.71 31.41
N GLN A 87 14.76 -6.49 30.37
CA GLN A 87 15.06 -7.93 30.34
C GLN A 87 16.49 -8.28 29.90
N ARG A 88 17.00 -7.59 28.87
CA ARG A 88 18.20 -8.01 28.11
C ARG A 88 19.27 -6.93 28.07
N GLY A 89 19.03 -5.79 28.71
CA GLY A 89 19.94 -4.65 28.74
C GLY A 89 19.81 -3.74 27.53
N TRP A 90 20.54 -2.62 27.61
CA TRP A 90 20.52 -1.57 26.60
C TRP A 90 20.95 -2.02 25.18
N PRO A 91 21.87 -2.98 24.96
CA PRO A 91 22.32 -3.32 23.60
C PRO A 91 21.19 -3.92 22.76
N VAL A 92 20.39 -4.82 23.36
CA VAL A 92 19.28 -5.47 22.67
C VAL A 92 18.10 -4.51 22.48
N ALA A 93 17.88 -3.60 23.43
CA ALA A 93 16.88 -2.56 23.29
C ALA A 93 17.16 -1.66 22.07
N VAL A 94 18.41 -1.20 21.93
CA VAL A 94 18.84 -0.38 20.79
C VAL A 94 18.71 -1.15 19.48
N GLU A 95 19.12 -2.42 19.44
CA GLU A 95 19.00 -3.28 18.27
C GLU A 95 17.54 -3.37 17.78
N VAL A 96 16.61 -3.69 18.68
CA VAL A 96 15.18 -3.84 18.33
C VAL A 96 14.56 -2.52 17.91
N VAL A 97 14.85 -1.44 18.63
CA VAL A 97 14.32 -0.11 18.32
C VAL A 97 14.86 0.38 16.98
N ALA A 98 16.17 0.35 16.78
CA ALA A 98 16.80 0.83 15.54
C ALA A 98 16.33 0.02 14.33
N THR A 99 16.25 -1.30 14.44
CA THR A 99 15.75 -2.20 13.39
C THR A 99 14.30 -1.89 13.03
N THR A 100 13.43 -1.74 14.04
CA THR A 100 12.01 -1.44 13.81
C THR A 100 11.83 -0.08 13.15
N VAL A 101 12.52 0.95 13.63
CA VAL A 101 12.46 2.29 13.04
C VAL A 101 13.02 2.26 11.61
N ALA A 102 14.12 1.55 11.36
CA ALA A 102 14.71 1.43 10.02
C ALA A 102 13.72 0.80 9.03
N LEU A 103 13.05 -0.29 9.42
CA LEU A 103 12.04 -0.94 8.59
C LEU A 103 10.84 -0.02 8.30
N VAL A 104 10.38 0.75 9.30
CA VAL A 104 9.31 1.74 9.09
C VAL A 104 9.75 2.84 8.12
N VAL A 105 10.99 3.34 8.23
CA VAL A 105 11.55 4.34 7.31
C VAL A 105 11.64 3.78 5.88
N VAL A 106 12.14 2.56 5.71
CA VAL A 106 12.22 1.89 4.41
C VAL A 106 10.83 1.70 3.80
N ALA A 107 9.87 1.19 4.58
CA ALA A 107 8.50 0.97 4.14
C ALA A 107 7.80 2.28 3.74
N THR A 108 7.87 3.30 4.59
CA THR A 108 7.26 4.62 4.31
C THR A 108 7.89 5.28 3.08
N THR A 109 9.21 5.16 2.91
CA THR A 109 9.92 5.64 1.71
C THR A 109 9.43 4.91 0.46
N PHE A 110 9.28 3.59 0.52
CA PHE A 110 8.76 2.80 -0.60
C PHE A 110 7.33 3.19 -0.96
N THR A 111 6.44 3.29 0.03
CA THR A 111 5.03 3.68 -0.15
C THR A 111 4.90 5.11 -0.69
N ALA A 112 5.71 6.05 -0.20
CA ALA A 112 5.66 7.44 -0.65
C ALA A 112 6.13 7.62 -2.10
N THR A 113 7.04 6.77 -2.56
CA THR A 113 7.74 6.94 -3.84
C THR A 113 7.27 5.96 -4.93
N THR A 114 6.35 5.04 -4.62
CA THR A 114 5.86 4.04 -5.56
C THR A 114 4.35 4.21 -5.76
N PRO A 115 3.90 4.56 -6.97
CA PRO A 115 2.48 4.70 -7.23
C PRO A 115 1.81 3.33 -7.38
N THR A 116 0.53 3.25 -6.97
CA THR A 116 -0.21 1.99 -6.87
C THR A 116 -0.37 1.27 -8.21
N ASP A 117 -0.57 2.02 -9.31
CA ASP A 117 -0.62 1.49 -10.67
C ASP A 117 0.68 0.76 -11.05
N ARG A 118 1.83 1.38 -10.83
CA ARG A 118 3.13 0.74 -11.13
C ARG A 118 3.43 -0.44 -10.23
N LEU A 119 2.96 -0.41 -8.98
CA LEU A 119 3.08 -1.54 -8.07
C LEU A 119 2.30 -2.74 -8.61
N LEU A 120 1.07 -2.52 -9.08
CA LEU A 120 0.25 -3.56 -9.69
C LEU A 120 0.86 -4.08 -10.99
N ASP A 121 1.38 -3.20 -11.85
CA ASP A 121 2.11 -3.63 -13.07
C ASP A 121 3.30 -4.52 -12.75
N ALA A 122 4.05 -4.20 -11.69
CA ALA A 122 5.18 -5.01 -11.23
C ALA A 122 4.73 -6.38 -10.69
N ILE A 123 3.61 -6.43 -9.95
CA ILE A 123 3.03 -7.68 -9.46
C ILE A 123 2.57 -8.55 -10.63
N VAL A 124 1.83 -8.00 -11.58
CA VAL A 124 1.37 -8.70 -12.79
C VAL A 124 2.56 -9.24 -13.59
N ARG A 125 3.59 -8.42 -13.79
CA ARG A 125 4.81 -8.86 -14.47
C ARG A 125 5.54 -9.97 -13.70
N GLY A 126 5.54 -9.91 -12.37
CA GLY A 126 6.07 -10.95 -11.48
C GLY A 126 5.29 -12.27 -11.53
N LEU A 127 4.01 -12.24 -11.91
CA LEU A 127 3.19 -13.43 -12.13
C LEU A 127 3.45 -14.13 -13.48
N GLY A 128 4.17 -13.47 -14.40
CA GLY A 128 4.60 -14.05 -15.68
C GLY A 128 5.23 -15.46 -15.60
N PRO A 129 6.22 -15.72 -14.72
CA PRO A 129 6.80 -17.05 -14.55
C PRO A 129 5.80 -18.11 -14.03
N PHE A 130 4.76 -17.71 -13.30
CA PHE A 130 3.72 -18.61 -12.79
C PHE A 130 2.74 -19.09 -13.87
N ARG A 131 2.89 -18.63 -15.14
CA ARG A 131 2.16 -19.18 -16.30
C ARG A 131 2.29 -20.69 -16.41
N ARG A 132 3.45 -21.24 -16.02
CA ARG A 132 3.70 -22.69 -16.05
C ARG A 132 2.87 -23.50 -15.05
N ILE A 133 2.31 -22.84 -14.02
CA ILE A 133 1.51 -23.47 -12.95
C ILE A 133 0.00 -23.21 -13.19
N GLY A 134 -0.37 -22.68 -14.37
CA GLY A 134 -1.77 -22.44 -14.75
C GLY A 134 -2.32 -21.05 -14.39
N VAL A 135 -1.49 -20.14 -13.85
CA VAL A 135 -1.89 -18.74 -13.64
C VAL A 135 -1.93 -18.01 -14.99
N ARG A 136 -2.99 -17.24 -15.26
CA ARG A 136 -3.14 -16.39 -16.45
C ARG A 136 -2.94 -14.91 -16.08
N PRO A 137 -1.72 -14.34 -16.20
CA PRO A 137 -1.44 -12.95 -15.82
C PRO A 137 -2.36 -11.94 -16.50
N GLU A 138 -2.83 -12.25 -17.71
CA GLU A 138 -3.75 -11.41 -18.49
C GLU A 138 -5.10 -11.27 -17.78
N LYS A 139 -5.64 -12.37 -17.22
CA LYS A 139 -6.88 -12.35 -16.44
C LYS A 139 -6.71 -11.61 -15.12
N VAL A 140 -5.55 -11.75 -14.48
CA VAL A 140 -5.21 -11.03 -13.25
C VAL A 140 -5.13 -9.53 -13.53
N ALA A 141 -4.44 -9.13 -14.59
CA ALA A 141 -4.35 -7.73 -15.02
C ALA A 141 -5.73 -7.15 -15.33
N LEU A 142 -6.58 -7.89 -16.05
CA LEU A 142 -7.95 -7.49 -16.34
C LEU A 142 -8.76 -7.28 -15.06
N ALA A 143 -8.70 -8.22 -14.11
CA ALA A 143 -9.40 -8.13 -12.84
C ALA A 143 -8.96 -6.90 -12.03
N PHE A 144 -7.65 -6.62 -11.97
CA PHE A 144 -7.13 -5.42 -11.30
C PHE A 144 -7.53 -4.14 -12.03
N SER A 145 -7.49 -4.11 -13.36
CA SER A 145 -7.93 -2.95 -14.14
C SER A 145 -9.41 -2.63 -13.90
N LEU A 146 -10.25 -3.67 -13.86
CA LEU A 146 -11.66 -3.56 -13.53
C LEU A 146 -11.87 -3.05 -12.10
N MET A 147 -11.14 -3.62 -11.13
CA MET A 147 -11.20 -3.22 -9.73
C MET A 147 -10.83 -1.74 -9.53
N ILE A 148 -9.70 -1.29 -10.11
CA ILE A 148 -9.26 0.10 -10.00
C ILE A 148 -10.31 1.06 -10.59
N THR A 149 -10.95 0.67 -11.70
CA THR A 149 -12.00 1.46 -12.35
C THR A 149 -13.31 1.44 -11.56
N ALA A 150 -13.62 0.33 -10.88
CA ALA A 150 -14.83 0.17 -10.06
C ALA A 150 -14.77 0.95 -8.75
N ILE A 151 -13.57 1.18 -8.19
CA ILE A 151 -13.41 1.95 -6.94
C ILE A 151 -14.11 3.33 -7.01
N PRO A 152 -13.82 4.21 -8.00
CA PRO A 152 -14.52 5.48 -8.14
C PRO A 152 -16.05 5.34 -8.22
N ALA A 153 -16.54 4.37 -9.01
CA ALA A 153 -17.97 4.14 -9.20
C ALA A 153 -18.66 3.71 -7.89
N ILE A 154 -18.01 2.86 -7.09
CA ILE A 154 -18.51 2.44 -5.78
C ILE A 154 -18.57 3.64 -4.81
N PHE A 155 -17.57 4.53 -4.85
CA PHE A 155 -17.60 5.75 -4.03
C PHE A 155 -18.77 6.67 -4.40
N GLU A 156 -19.06 6.81 -5.69
CA GLU A 156 -20.21 7.58 -6.18
C GLU A 156 -21.54 6.95 -5.73
N ILE A 157 -21.71 5.65 -5.92
CA ILE A 157 -22.88 4.89 -5.44
C ILE A 157 -23.04 5.04 -3.91
N ALA A 158 -21.95 4.93 -3.15
CA ALA A 158 -21.96 5.09 -1.70
C ALA A 158 -22.39 6.50 -1.30
N HIS A 159 -21.89 7.52 -2.00
CA HIS A 159 -22.19 8.90 -1.69
C HIS A 159 -23.66 9.23 -1.96
N GLU A 160 -24.18 8.84 -3.13
CA GLU A 160 -25.59 9.03 -3.50
C GLU A 160 -26.54 8.28 -2.56
N THR A 161 -26.19 7.04 -2.20
CA THR A 161 -27.00 6.23 -1.28
C THR A 161 -27.08 6.88 0.10
N ARG A 162 -25.96 7.44 0.56
CA ARG A 162 -25.90 8.18 1.83
C ARG A 162 -26.73 9.46 1.79
N GLU A 163 -26.68 10.23 0.71
CA GLU A 163 -27.50 11.44 0.55
C GLU A 163 -29.00 11.10 0.51
N ALA A 164 -29.38 10.02 -0.18
CA ALA A 164 -30.77 9.55 -0.21
C ALA A 164 -31.27 9.11 1.18
N ALA A 165 -30.44 8.42 1.96
CA ALA A 165 -30.80 8.04 3.32
C ALA A 165 -30.87 9.24 4.28
N LYS A 166 -29.99 10.22 4.10
CA LYS A 166 -30.03 11.49 4.84
C LYS A 166 -31.32 12.25 4.57
N ALA A 167 -31.77 12.33 3.31
CA ALA A 167 -33.05 12.94 2.95
C ALA A 167 -34.26 12.22 3.58
N ARG A 168 -34.12 10.92 3.89
CA ARG A 168 -35.13 10.11 4.59
C ARG A 168 -35.01 10.17 6.12
N GLY A 169 -34.08 10.96 6.67
CA GLY A 169 -33.82 11.01 8.11
C GLY A 169 -33.16 9.75 8.68
N LEU A 170 -32.65 8.85 7.84
CA LEU A 170 -32.11 7.54 8.21
C LEU A 170 -30.57 7.51 8.24
N GLU A 171 -29.91 8.67 8.37
CA GLU A 171 -28.44 8.79 8.27
C GLU A 171 -27.64 7.87 9.22
N ARG A 172 -28.18 7.58 10.41
CA ARG A 172 -27.57 6.71 11.42
C ARG A 172 -27.93 5.23 11.29
N SER A 173 -28.89 4.88 10.41
CA SER A 173 -29.30 3.50 10.20
C SER A 173 -28.33 2.82 9.24
N VAL A 174 -27.43 2.02 9.80
CA VAL A 174 -26.43 1.24 9.05
C VAL A 174 -27.09 0.35 7.98
N ARG A 175 -28.24 -0.26 8.31
CA ARG A 175 -29.00 -1.10 7.37
C ARG A 175 -29.63 -0.30 6.23
N ALA A 176 -30.14 0.90 6.52
CA ALA A 176 -30.75 1.77 5.50
C ALA A 176 -29.71 2.32 4.50
N ASN A 177 -28.44 2.41 4.90
CA ASN A 177 -27.35 2.85 4.02
C ASN A 177 -26.69 1.68 3.27
N LEU A 178 -26.37 0.58 3.97
CA LEU A 178 -25.58 -0.52 3.40
C LEU A 178 -26.38 -1.40 2.44
N SER A 179 -27.63 -1.73 2.77
CA SER A 179 -28.41 -2.64 1.93
C SER A 179 -28.63 -2.08 0.52
N PRO A 180 -29.05 -0.81 0.33
CA PRO A 180 -29.19 -0.24 -1.01
C PRO A 180 -27.85 -0.08 -1.72
N MET A 181 -26.78 0.29 -1.00
CA MET A 181 -25.44 0.40 -1.57
C MET A 181 -24.97 -0.95 -2.12
N ALA A 182 -25.11 -2.03 -1.36
CA ALA A 182 -24.72 -3.38 -1.79
C ALA A 182 -25.49 -3.82 -3.04
N ILE A 183 -26.81 -3.61 -3.06
CA ILE A 183 -27.65 -3.95 -4.23
C ILE A 183 -27.18 -3.17 -5.47
N ARG A 184 -26.93 -1.86 -5.33
CA ARG A 184 -26.48 -1.02 -6.45
C ARG A 184 -25.09 -1.39 -6.93
N THR A 185 -24.16 -1.71 -6.02
CA THR A 185 -22.82 -2.19 -6.38
C THR A 185 -22.87 -3.53 -7.11
N VAL A 186 -23.72 -4.46 -6.67
CA VAL A 186 -23.91 -5.75 -7.35
C VAL A 186 -24.55 -5.56 -8.72
N ALA A 187 -25.57 -4.70 -8.84
CA ALA A 187 -26.18 -4.37 -10.12
C ALA A 187 -25.14 -3.80 -11.10
N HIS A 188 -24.30 -2.87 -10.65
CA HIS A 188 -23.20 -2.32 -11.44
C HIS A 188 -22.19 -3.39 -11.90
N ALA A 189 -21.91 -4.38 -11.04
CA ALA A 189 -21.04 -5.50 -11.41
C ALA A 189 -21.67 -6.38 -12.49
N TYR A 190 -22.99 -6.65 -12.41
CA TYR A 190 -23.70 -7.41 -13.45
C TYR A 190 -23.74 -6.67 -14.79
N GLU A 191 -24.00 -5.36 -14.78
CA GLU A 191 -23.96 -4.52 -15.99
C GLU A 191 -22.57 -4.54 -16.64
N THR A 192 -21.53 -4.39 -15.83
CA THR A 192 -20.14 -4.42 -16.30
C THR A 192 -19.76 -5.79 -16.84
N GLY A 193 -20.20 -6.87 -16.19
CA GLY A 193 -20.00 -8.24 -16.65
C GLY A 193 -20.71 -8.53 -17.98
N ALA A 194 -21.97 -8.11 -18.12
CA ALA A 194 -22.73 -8.23 -19.35
C ALA A 194 -22.05 -7.48 -20.51
N ALA A 195 -21.52 -6.28 -20.25
CA ALA A 195 -20.76 -5.51 -21.22
C ALA A 195 -19.43 -6.17 -21.63
N LEU A 196 -18.73 -6.82 -20.70
CA LEU A 196 -17.50 -7.58 -20.99
C LEU A 196 -17.80 -8.82 -21.84
N HIS A 197 -18.85 -9.56 -21.51
CA HIS A 197 -19.28 -10.74 -22.26
C HIS A 197 -19.73 -10.37 -23.69
N ALA A 198 -20.47 -9.27 -23.85
CA ALA A 198 -20.86 -8.75 -25.18
C ALA A 198 -19.66 -8.34 -26.05
N ARG A 199 -18.50 -8.05 -25.43
CA ARG A 199 -17.23 -7.75 -26.13
C ARG A 199 -16.36 -8.98 -26.36
N GLY A 200 -16.80 -10.18 -25.99
CA GLY A 200 -16.04 -11.43 -26.08
C GLY A 200 -14.86 -11.51 -25.10
N ILE A 201 -14.87 -10.72 -24.02
CA ILE A 201 -13.81 -10.73 -23.01
C ILE A 201 -14.21 -11.70 -21.89
N GLY A 202 -13.51 -12.83 -21.78
CA GLY A 202 -13.67 -13.77 -20.65
C GLY A 202 -13.98 -15.22 -21.01
N ASP A 203 -14.16 -15.54 -22.30
CA ASP A 203 -14.64 -16.85 -22.78
C ASP A 203 -13.54 -17.93 -22.96
N ASP A 204 -12.29 -17.66 -22.54
CA ASP A 204 -11.14 -18.60 -22.57
C ASP A 204 -10.81 -19.25 -21.21
#